data_AF-A0A843D637-F1
#
_entry.id   AF-A0A843D637-F1
#
_cell.length_a   1.000
_cell.length_b   1.000
_cell.length_c   1.000
_cell.angle_alpha   90.00
_cell.angle_beta   90.00
_cell.angle_gamma   90.00
#
_symmetry.space_group_name_H-M   'P 1'
#
loop_
_entity.id
_entity.type
_entity.pdbx_description
1 polymer ?
#
loop_
_entity_poly.entity_id
_entity_poly.type
_entity_poly.pdbx_seq_one_letter_code
_entity_poly.pdbx_strand_id
1 'polypeptide(L)'
;MASEVTKLIMETILGLITTAFAFVAGLAWNNAIQALIEQYVGTGSALSSLFTYAIIVTVIAVLVTVILARFAAKMGIELNE
;
A
#
# COMPACT_ATOMS: atom_id res chain seq x y z
N MET A 1 30.74 -0.29 -21.19
CA MET A 1 30.61 0.92 -20.35
C MET A 1 29.27 1.62 -20.58
N ALA A 2 28.94 2.05 -21.80
CA ALA A 2 27.64 2.70 -22.08
C ALA A 2 26.43 1.81 -21.72
N SER A 3 26.50 0.50 -21.97
CA SER A 3 25.43 -0.47 -21.63
C SER A 3 25.14 -0.57 -20.13
N GLU A 4 26.17 -0.60 -19.29
CA GLU A 4 26.05 -0.70 -17.83
C GLU A 4 25.42 0.56 -17.25
N VAL A 5 25.82 1.73 -17.76
CA VAL A 5 25.23 3.01 -17.36
C VAL A 5 23.75 3.07 -17.74
N THR A 6 23.39 2.65 -18.96
CA THR A 6 21.98 2.61 -19.38
C THR A 6 21.16 1.64 -18.54
N LYS A 7 21.70 0.47 -18.19
CA LYS A 7 21.03 -0.50 -17.31
C LYS A 7 20.78 0.09 -15.92
N LEU A 8 21.80 0.71 -15.31
CA LEU A 8 21.67 1.37 -14.01
C LEU A 8 20.63 2.49 -14.03
N ILE A 9 20.61 3.31 -15.08
CA ILE A 9 19.61 4.36 -15.26
C ILE A 9 18.21 3.75 -15.33
N MET A 10 18.03 2.68 -16.10
CA MET A 10 16.72 2.03 -16.23
C MET A 10 16.26 1.42 -14.90
N GLU A 11 17.12 0.71 -14.18
CA GLU A 11 16.82 0.15 -12.85
C GLU A 11 16.42 1.25 -11.86
N THR A 12 17.14 2.38 -11.87
CA THR A 12 16.84 3.53 -11.02
C THR A 12 15.47 4.13 -11.36
N ILE A 13 15.21 4.37 -12.65
CA ILE A 13 13.92 4.92 -13.12
C ILE A 13 12.77 3.99 -12.73
N LEU A 14 12.92 2.68 -12.94
CA LEU A 14 11.90 1.70 -12.57
C LEU A 14 11.62 1.70 -11.07
N GLY A 15 12.66 1.79 -10.23
CA GLY A 15 12.51 1.89 -8.78
C GLY A 15 11.78 3.17 -8.35
N LEU A 16 12.17 4.31 -8.91
CA LEU A 16 11.53 5.61 -8.64
C LEU A 16 10.06 5.63 -9.04
N ILE A 17 9.76 5.15 -10.26
CA ILE A 17 8.39 5.10 -10.79
C ILE A 17 7.53 4.13 -9.96
N THR A 18 8.04 2.93 -9.66
CA THR A 18 7.31 1.95 -8.84
C THR A 18 6.99 2.50 -7.46
N THR A 19 7.95 3.19 -6.82
CA THR A 19 7.75 3.83 -5.51
C THR A 19 6.72 4.95 -5.59
N ALA A 20 6.80 5.82 -6.61
CA ALA A 20 5.84 6.90 -6.81
C ALA A 20 4.41 6.36 -7.04
N PHE A 21 4.24 5.31 -7.84
CA PHE A 21 2.94 4.69 -8.05
C PHE A 21 2.42 3.99 -6.80
N ALA A 22 3.27 3.32 -6.02
CA ALA A 22 2.87 2.74 -4.74
C ALA A 22 2.34 3.83 -3.78
N PHE A 23 2.99 5.00 -3.75
CA PHE A 23 2.53 6.15 -2.96
C PHE A 23 1.17 6.68 -3.45
N VAL A 24 1.02 6.91 -4.75
CA VAL A 24 -0.24 7.37 -5.35
C VAL A 24 -1.37 6.37 -5.09
N ALA A 25 -1.11 5.07 -5.22
CA ALA A 25 -2.07 4.03 -4.89
C ALA A 25 -2.47 4.08 -3.41
N GLY A 26 -1.50 4.16 -2.49
CA GLY A 26 -1.78 4.29 -1.05
C GLY A 26 -2.68 5.49 -0.73
N LEU A 27 -2.40 6.65 -1.33
CA LEU A 27 -3.21 7.85 -1.17
C LEU A 27 -4.64 7.68 -1.74
N ALA A 28 -4.77 7.07 -2.91
CA ALA A 28 -6.07 6.83 -3.54
C ALA A 28 -6.96 5.91 -2.68
N TRP A 29 -6.40 4.82 -2.14
CA TRP A 29 -7.13 3.94 -1.24
C TRP A 29 -7.50 4.63 0.08
N ASN A 30 -6.60 5.43 0.64
CA ASN A 30 -6.89 6.23 1.84
C ASN A 30 -8.08 7.18 1.63
N ASN A 31 -8.11 7.90 0.51
CA ASN A 31 -9.22 8.80 0.17
C ASN A 31 -10.53 8.03 -0.12
N ALA A 32 -10.44 6.91 -0.84
CA ALA A 32 -11.61 6.10 -1.19
C ALA A 32 -12.31 5.54 0.06
N ILE A 33 -11.54 5.02 1.04
CA ILE A 33 -12.09 4.51 2.29
C ILE A 33 -12.75 5.64 3.09
N GLN A 34 -12.12 6.82 3.18
CA GLN A 34 -12.70 7.97 3.87
C GLN A 34 -14.02 8.41 3.23
N ALA A 35 -14.05 8.57 1.91
CA ALA A 35 -15.27 8.95 1.19
C ALA A 35 -16.40 7.92 1.38
N LEU A 36 -16.06 6.63 1.39
CA LEU A 36 -17.02 5.56 1.65
C LEU A 36 -17.58 5.64 3.07
N ILE A 37 -16.73 5.87 4.07
CA ILE A 37 -17.18 6.03 5.46
C ILE A 37 -18.05 7.27 5.61
N GLU A 38 -17.67 8.40 5.00
CA GLU A 38 -18.47 9.62 5.00
C GLU A 38 -19.86 9.39 4.41
N GLN A 39 -19.94 8.60 3.34
CA GLN A 39 -21.20 8.29 2.66
C GLN A 39 -22.13 7.40 3.50
N TYR A 40 -21.60 6.40 4.22
CA TYR A 40 -22.43 5.37 4.89
C TYR A 40 -22.50 5.48 6.42
N VAL A 41 -21.54 6.13 7.08
CA VAL A 41 -21.41 6.18 8.55
C VAL A 41 -21.65 7.59 9.11
N GLY A 42 -21.33 8.62 8.32
CA GLY A 42 -21.48 10.02 8.71
C GLY A 42 -20.17 10.80 8.61
N THR A 43 -20.24 12.11 8.87
CA THR A 43 -19.14 13.05 8.61
C THR A 43 -17.88 12.75 9.43
N GLY A 44 -16.71 13.01 8.81
CA GLY A 44 -15.39 12.53 9.25
C GLY A 44 -14.92 12.90 10.67
N SER A 45 -15.54 13.89 11.32
CA SER A 45 -15.16 14.31 12.68
C SER A 45 -15.92 13.56 13.78
N ALA A 46 -16.95 12.78 13.44
CA ALA A 46 -17.66 11.97 14.40
C ALA A 46 -16.75 10.83 14.92
N LEU A 47 -16.77 10.60 16.24
CA LEU A 47 -15.99 9.53 16.88
C LEU A 47 -16.26 8.14 16.24
N SER A 48 -17.50 7.89 15.82
CA SER A 48 -17.90 6.68 15.09
C SER A 48 -17.22 6.54 13.73
N SER A 49 -17.04 7.64 12.99
CA SER A 49 -16.35 7.65 11.69
C SER A 49 -14.86 7.33 11.85
N LEU A 50 -14.21 7.95 12.85
CA LEU A 50 -12.79 7.70 13.17
C LEU A 50 -12.52 6.24 13.59
N PHE A 51 -13.35 5.69 14.48
CA PHE A 51 -13.20 4.29 14.89
C PHE A 51 -13.47 3.32 13.74
N THR A 52 -14.47 3.60 12.91
CA THR A 52 -14.77 2.76 11.74
C THR A 52 -13.61 2.77 10.75
N TYR A 53 -13.04 3.94 10.48
CA TYR A 53 -11.85 4.09 9.63
C TYR A 53 -10.67 3.29 10.18
N ALA A 54 -10.34 3.46 11.47
CA ALA A 54 -9.23 2.78 12.10
C ALA A 54 -9.37 1.24 12.01
N ILE A 55 -10.54 0.71 12.34
CA ILE A 55 -10.79 -0.74 12.29
C ILE A 55 -10.65 -1.27 10.86
N ILE A 56 -11.26 -0.61 9.87
CA ILE A 56 -11.23 -1.05 8.47
C ILE A 56 -9.78 -1.06 7.95
N VAL A 57 -9.04 0.02 8.17
CA VAL A 57 -7.65 0.11 7.68
C VAL A 57 -6.75 -0.91 8.37
N THR A 58 -6.90 -1.15 9.67
CA THR A 58 -6.14 -2.20 10.36
C THR A 58 -6.44 -3.59 9.83
N VAL A 59 -7.73 -3.92 9.62
CA VAL A 59 -8.10 -5.23 9.06
C VAL A 59 -7.51 -5.41 7.66
N ILE A 60 -7.63 -4.40 6.79
CA ILE A 60 -7.04 -4.44 5.45
C ILE A 60 -5.52 -4.61 5.51
N ALA A 61 -4.84 -3.84 6.35
CA ALA A 61 -3.39 -3.92 6.51
C ALA A 61 -2.95 -5.33 6.94
N VAL A 62 -3.58 -5.91 7.96
CA VAL A 62 -3.28 -7.27 8.43
C VAL A 62 -3.53 -8.30 7.33
N LEU A 63 -4.65 -8.22 6.62
CA LEU A 63 -4.97 -9.15 5.54
C LEU A 63 -3.93 -9.09 4.42
N VAL A 64 -3.58 -7.88 3.95
CA VAL A 64 -2.58 -7.69 2.90
C VAL A 64 -1.22 -8.20 3.37
N THR A 65 -0.78 -7.87 4.58
CA THR A 65 0.50 -8.34 5.12
C THR A 65 0.56 -9.87 5.22
N VAL A 66 -0.51 -10.53 5.69
CA VAL A 66 -0.57 -12.00 5.77
C VAL A 66 -0.56 -12.64 4.39
N ILE A 67 -1.28 -12.07 3.42
CA ILE A 67 -1.29 -12.55 2.04
C ILE A 67 0.12 -12.45 1.43
N LEU A 68 0.77 -11.30 1.56
CA LEU A 68 2.13 -11.08 1.07
C LEU A 68 3.13 -12.02 1.74
N ALA A 69 3.05 -12.20 3.06
CA ALA A 69 3.90 -13.15 3.80
C ALA A 69 3.73 -14.58 3.28
N ARG A 70 2.49 -15.02 3.00
CA ARG A 70 2.21 -16.35 2.43
C ARG A 70 2.75 -16.49 1.01
N PHE A 71 2.67 -15.44 0.19
CA PHE A 71 3.24 -15.46 -1.17
C PHE A 71 4.77 -15.53 -1.13
N ALA A 72 5.42 -14.76 -0.26
CA ALA A 72 6.86 -14.80 -0.07
C ALA A 72 7.33 -16.21 0.34
N ALA A 73 6.64 -16.82 1.32
CA ALA A 73 6.94 -18.19 1.77
C ALA A 73 6.81 -19.23 0.64
N LYS A 74 5.80 -19.11 -0.22
CA LYS A 74 5.65 -20.00 -1.40
C LYS A 74 6.77 -19.85 -2.43
N MET A 75 7.39 -18.67 -2.50
CA MET A 75 8.50 -18.39 -3.42
C MET A 75 9.86 -18.78 -2.84
N GLY A 76 9.93 -19.34 -1.63
CA GLY A 76 11.18 -19.65 -0.94
C GLY A 76 11.96 -18.39 -0.54
N ILE A 77 11.29 -17.24 -0.47
CA ILE A 77 11.89 -15.99 0.02
C ILE A 77 11.88 -16.06 1.54
N GLU A 78 13.05 -16.26 2.13
CA GLU A 78 13.24 -16.11 3.57
C GLU A 78 13.05 -14.63 3.91
N LEU A 79 11.97 -14.34 4.64
CA LEU A 79 11.77 -13.02 5.23
C LEU A 79 12.77 -12.92 6.38
N ASN A 80 13.99 -12.46 6.09
CA ASN A 80 14.99 -12.18 7.09
C ASN A 80 14.38 -11.22 8.12
N GLU A 81 14.34 -11.65 9.39
CA GLU A 81 13.81 -10.90 10.54
C GLU A 81 14.50 -9.54 10.72
#